data_AF-A0A9P6UHS9-F1
#
_entry.id   AF-A0A9P6UHS9-F1
#
_cell.length_a   1.000
_cell.length_b   1.000
_cell.length_c   1.000
_cell.angle_alpha   90.00
_cell.angle_beta   90.00
_cell.angle_gamma   90.00
#
_symmetry.space_group_name_H-M   'P 1'
#
loop_
_entity.id
_entity.type
_entity.pdbx_description
1 polymer ?
#
loop_
_entity_poly.entity_id
_entity_poly.type
_entity_poly.pdbx_seq_one_letter_code
_entity_poly.pdbx_strand_id
1 'polypeptide(L)'
;ATTTHHKKATTTHHKKATTTHHKKATTTTKATKKATTKPTTKATTTTTAKPTATPKMGQTAVILNATDYCIFLPPKYGGDIAANEDRAVAFCTKPNLPGAPNAQVLPAGFIKSSHYLVNNQKGYVQITGRIDRSKYGLSPKDGGGQYDLRAPVGSKMNGYNAFVQLTEPDAQIFCIRACMTKADCPVNKSTYGCEKVLGGDYS
;
A
#
# COMPACT_ATOMS: atom_id res chain seq x y z
N ALA A 1 23.35 23.12 -49.76
CA ALA A 1 23.55 21.67 -49.91
C ALA A 1 22.92 20.99 -48.68
N THR A 2 21.64 20.65 -48.78
CA THR A 2 21.10 19.29 -49.03
C THR A 2 20.83 18.54 -47.72
N THR A 3 19.57 18.62 -47.32
CA THR A 3 18.89 17.81 -46.31
C THR A 3 18.93 16.34 -46.70
N THR A 4 19.11 15.41 -45.76
CA THR A 4 18.71 14.00 -45.97
C THR A 4 18.16 13.41 -44.68
N HIS A 5 16.84 13.23 -44.69
CA HIS A 5 16.11 12.35 -43.80
C HIS A 5 16.29 10.90 -44.25
N HIS A 6 16.46 9.97 -43.32
CA HIS A 6 16.23 8.54 -43.56
C HIS A 6 15.13 8.04 -42.62
N LYS A 7 13.91 7.95 -43.17
CA LYS A 7 12.86 7.06 -42.69
C LYS A 7 13.20 5.65 -43.17
N LYS A 8 13.21 4.66 -42.27
CA LYS A 8 13.17 3.25 -42.67
C LYS A 8 11.94 2.58 -42.06
N ALA A 9 11.28 1.82 -42.93
CA ALA A 9 9.92 1.35 -42.83
C ALA A 9 9.74 0.17 -41.87
N THR A 10 8.55 0.17 -41.28
CA THR A 10 7.86 -0.89 -40.55
C THR A 10 7.70 -2.15 -41.39
N THR A 11 7.94 -3.32 -40.80
CA THR A 11 7.49 -4.62 -41.31
C THR A 11 6.81 -5.40 -40.19
N THR A 12 5.50 -5.53 -40.31
CA THR A 12 4.61 -6.29 -39.42
C THR A 12 4.52 -7.73 -39.94
N HIS A 13 4.95 -8.72 -39.15
CA HIS A 13 4.67 -10.12 -39.43
C HIS A 13 3.55 -10.63 -38.53
N HIS A 14 2.37 -10.81 -39.12
CA HIS A 14 1.31 -11.64 -38.59
C HIS A 14 1.75 -13.11 -38.63
N LYS A 15 1.80 -13.78 -37.46
CA LYS A 15 1.75 -15.24 -37.40
C LYS A 15 0.38 -15.68 -36.87
N LYS A 16 -0.26 -16.48 -37.72
CA LYS A 16 -1.61 -17.02 -37.67
C LYS A 16 -1.71 -18.11 -36.60
N ALA A 17 -2.77 -18.05 -35.82
CA ALA A 17 -3.18 -19.10 -34.87
C ALA A 17 -3.48 -20.42 -35.60
N THR A 18 -3.20 -21.55 -34.96
CA THR A 18 -3.67 -22.87 -35.39
C THR A 18 -4.24 -23.60 -34.18
N THR A 19 -5.56 -23.67 -34.16
CA THR A 19 -6.39 -24.36 -33.17
C THR A 19 -6.64 -25.78 -33.68
N THR A 20 -6.21 -26.80 -32.96
CA THR A 20 -6.55 -28.20 -33.26
C THR A 20 -7.63 -28.67 -32.29
N HIS A 21 -8.82 -28.91 -32.85
CA HIS A 21 -9.93 -29.57 -32.18
C HIS A 21 -9.70 -31.08 -32.14
N HIS A 22 -9.84 -31.69 -30.97
CA HIS A 22 -10.07 -33.13 -30.86
C HIS A 22 -11.48 -33.43 -30.35
N LYS A 23 -12.16 -34.23 -31.16
CA LYS A 23 -13.55 -34.63 -31.07
C LYS A 23 -13.65 -35.83 -30.11
N LYS A 24 -14.51 -35.66 -29.10
CA LYS A 24 -15.47 -36.59 -28.49
C LYS A 24 -15.28 -38.10 -28.75
N ALA A 25 -15.19 -38.87 -27.67
CA ALA A 25 -15.70 -40.24 -27.60
C ALA A 25 -16.64 -40.35 -26.39
N THR A 26 -17.84 -40.85 -26.67
CA THR A 26 -18.95 -41.05 -25.74
C THR A 26 -19.08 -42.55 -25.54
N THR A 27 -18.99 -43.03 -24.31
CA THR A 27 -19.22 -44.43 -23.98
C THR A 27 -20.26 -44.51 -22.88
N THR A 28 -21.42 -45.05 -23.25
CA THR A 28 -22.58 -45.33 -22.41
C THR A 28 -22.33 -46.61 -21.63
N THR A 29 -22.42 -46.57 -20.30
CA THR A 29 -22.57 -47.80 -19.50
C THR A 29 -23.69 -47.65 -18.48
N LYS A 30 -24.57 -48.64 -18.58
CA LYS A 30 -25.86 -48.88 -17.94
C LYS A 30 -25.78 -48.86 -16.41
N ALA A 31 -26.77 -48.22 -15.79
CA ALA A 31 -26.96 -48.18 -14.34
C ALA A 31 -27.45 -49.53 -13.78
N THR A 32 -26.86 -49.94 -12.66
CA THR A 32 -27.43 -50.95 -11.75
C THR A 32 -27.37 -50.41 -10.32
N LYS A 33 -28.55 -50.35 -9.70
CA LYS A 33 -28.81 -49.86 -8.34
C LYS A 33 -28.16 -50.80 -7.31
N LYS A 34 -27.40 -50.25 -6.37
CA LYS A 34 -27.14 -50.89 -5.08
C LYS A 34 -27.22 -49.83 -3.97
N ALA A 35 -28.24 -49.95 -3.14
CA ALA A 35 -28.43 -49.15 -1.95
C ALA A 35 -27.33 -49.47 -0.94
N THR A 36 -26.58 -48.45 -0.52
CA THR A 36 -25.72 -48.52 0.68
C THR A 36 -25.71 -47.16 1.35
N THR A 37 -25.87 -47.19 2.66
CA THR A 37 -26.14 -46.10 3.61
C THR A 37 -25.17 -44.92 3.53
N LYS A 38 -25.71 -43.71 3.41
CA LYS A 38 -25.01 -42.41 3.44
C LYS A 38 -24.57 -42.09 4.88
N PRO A 39 -23.27 -41.85 5.16
CA PRO A 39 -22.86 -41.11 6.35
C PRO A 39 -23.20 -39.64 6.15
N THR A 40 -23.99 -39.08 7.06
CA THR A 40 -24.37 -37.67 7.08
C THR A 40 -23.15 -36.83 7.49
N THR A 41 -22.33 -36.40 6.52
CA THR A 41 -21.36 -35.33 6.75
C THR A 41 -22.13 -34.02 6.93
N LYS A 42 -22.23 -33.59 8.19
CA LYS A 42 -22.68 -32.25 8.57
C LYS A 42 -21.79 -31.24 7.84
N ALA A 43 -22.37 -30.48 6.92
CA ALA A 43 -21.71 -29.36 6.28
C ALA A 43 -21.34 -28.35 7.37
N THR A 44 -20.07 -28.31 7.75
CA THR A 44 -19.51 -27.22 8.55
C THR A 44 -19.44 -26.02 7.62
N THR A 45 -20.47 -25.18 7.68
CA THR A 45 -20.39 -23.79 7.22
C THR A 45 -19.29 -23.12 8.02
N THR A 46 -18.10 -23.04 7.43
CA THR A 46 -17.03 -22.17 7.92
C THR A 46 -17.48 -20.74 7.66
N THR A 47 -18.20 -20.18 8.63
CA THR A 47 -18.47 -18.74 8.70
C THR A 47 -17.12 -18.05 8.81
N THR A 48 -16.68 -17.39 7.74
CA THR A 48 -15.48 -16.55 7.74
C THR A 48 -15.74 -15.38 8.69
N ALA A 49 -15.32 -15.52 9.94
CA ALA A 49 -15.36 -14.43 10.90
C ALA A 49 -14.38 -13.34 10.42
N LYS A 50 -14.94 -12.21 9.96
CA LYS A 50 -14.21 -10.96 9.73
C LYS A 50 -13.49 -10.57 11.03
N PRO A 51 -12.16 -10.43 11.07
CA PRO A 51 -11.49 -9.93 12.26
C PRO A 51 -11.94 -8.47 12.44
N THR A 52 -12.80 -8.24 13.43
CA THR A 52 -13.16 -6.91 13.91
C THR A 52 -12.27 -6.63 15.12
N ALA A 53 -10.95 -6.68 14.90
CA ALA A 53 -10.02 -6.17 15.90
C ALA A 53 -10.06 -4.65 15.80
N THR A 54 -10.50 -3.98 16.87
CA THR A 54 -10.38 -2.52 16.96
C THR A 54 -8.88 -2.18 16.85
N PRO A 55 -8.46 -1.41 15.84
CA PRO A 55 -7.06 -1.06 15.67
C PRO A 55 -6.55 -0.35 16.93
N LYS A 56 -5.51 -0.91 17.54
CA LYS A 56 -4.88 -0.37 18.76
C LYS A 56 -4.21 0.95 18.41
N MET A 57 -4.55 2.02 19.12
CA MET A 57 -3.89 3.33 19.00
C MET A 57 -2.44 3.26 19.51
N GLY A 58 -1.63 4.26 19.16
CA GLY A 58 -0.23 4.34 19.59
C GLY A 58 0.68 3.29 18.97
N GLN A 59 0.48 2.99 17.69
CA GLN A 59 1.31 2.01 16.99
C GLN A 59 2.70 2.56 16.67
N THR A 60 3.67 1.65 16.63
CA THR A 60 5.03 1.96 16.19
C THR A 60 5.18 1.54 14.72
N ALA A 61 5.61 2.48 13.88
CA ALA A 61 5.99 2.25 12.49
C ALA A 61 7.52 2.09 12.38
N VAL A 62 8.01 1.65 11.22
CA VAL A 62 9.44 1.55 10.94
C VAL A 62 9.73 1.99 9.50
N ILE A 63 10.93 2.52 9.26
CA ILE A 63 11.51 2.73 7.93
C ILE A 63 12.88 2.05 7.91
N LEU A 64 12.99 0.94 7.18
CA LEU A 64 14.25 0.18 7.04
C LEU A 64 14.92 0.47 5.70
N ASN A 65 14.15 0.45 4.61
CA ASN A 65 14.62 0.71 3.25
C ASN A 65 13.44 1.04 2.32
N ALA A 66 13.70 1.20 1.01
CA ALA A 66 12.72 1.53 -0.01
C ALA A 66 11.55 0.53 -0.16
N THR A 67 11.71 -0.71 0.31
CA THR A 67 10.69 -1.77 0.16
C THR A 67 10.17 -2.32 1.48
N ASP A 68 10.81 -1.97 2.60
CA ASP A 68 10.49 -2.42 3.95
C ASP A 68 10.31 -1.20 4.86
N TYR A 69 9.08 -0.72 4.91
CA TYR A 69 8.67 0.40 5.73
C TYR A 69 7.18 0.35 6.02
N CYS A 70 6.75 1.20 6.95
CA CYS A 70 5.35 1.42 7.28
C CYS A 70 4.99 2.90 7.14
N ILE A 71 3.72 3.14 6.89
CA ILE A 71 3.07 4.45 6.92
C ILE A 71 1.89 4.39 7.87
N PHE A 72 1.40 5.53 8.32
CA PHE A 72 0.14 5.64 9.05
C PHE A 72 -1.02 5.87 8.07
N LEU A 73 -2.15 5.21 8.30
CA LEU A 73 -3.40 5.44 7.56
C LEU A 73 -4.58 5.40 8.53
N PRO A 74 -5.75 5.94 8.14
CA PRO A 74 -6.96 5.83 8.92
C PRO A 74 -7.23 4.38 9.34
N PRO A 75 -7.75 4.14 10.54
CA PRO A 75 -7.98 2.78 11.05
C PRO A 75 -9.00 1.97 10.24
N LYS A 76 -9.81 2.66 9.42
CA LYS A 76 -10.86 2.05 8.60
C LYS A 76 -10.60 2.40 7.14
N TYR A 77 -10.83 1.42 6.27
CA TYR A 77 -10.85 1.59 4.82
C TYR A 77 -11.70 2.79 4.42
N GLY A 78 -11.15 3.65 3.55
CA GLY A 78 -11.79 4.86 3.06
C GLY A 78 -12.02 5.95 4.09
N GLY A 79 -11.36 5.88 5.25
CA GLY A 79 -11.33 7.00 6.18
C GLY A 79 -10.66 8.22 5.55
N ASP A 80 -11.18 9.40 5.84
CA ASP A 80 -10.56 10.67 5.48
C ASP A 80 -9.26 10.89 6.29
N ILE A 81 -8.19 11.38 5.67
CA ILE A 81 -6.87 11.49 6.31
C ILE A 81 -6.93 12.45 7.50
N ALA A 82 -7.39 13.70 7.29
CA ALA A 82 -7.45 14.74 8.30
C ALA A 82 -8.41 14.38 9.46
N ALA A 83 -9.58 13.82 9.17
CA ALA A 83 -10.55 13.41 10.18
C ALA A 83 -10.10 12.20 11.02
N ASN A 84 -8.93 11.62 10.72
CA ASN A 84 -8.38 10.46 11.41
C ASN A 84 -6.97 10.70 11.96
N GLU A 85 -6.45 11.93 11.97
CA GLU A 85 -5.11 12.29 12.49
C GLU A 85 -4.84 11.70 13.88
N ASP A 86 -5.78 11.80 14.83
CA ASP A 86 -5.56 11.30 16.20
C ASP A 86 -5.54 9.78 16.34
N ARG A 87 -6.05 9.04 15.35
CA ARG A 87 -6.36 7.61 15.47
C ARG A 87 -5.80 6.75 14.34
N ALA A 88 -4.97 7.32 13.47
CA ALA A 88 -4.31 6.54 12.42
C ALA A 88 -3.42 5.45 13.02
N VAL A 89 -3.24 4.37 12.27
CA VAL A 89 -2.48 3.19 12.69
C VAL A 89 -1.47 2.80 11.63
N ALA A 90 -0.45 2.04 12.02
CA ALA A 90 0.64 1.68 11.12
C ALA A 90 0.20 0.59 10.14
N PHE A 91 0.52 0.79 8.86
CA PHE A 91 0.41 -0.18 7.78
C PHE A 91 1.78 -0.34 7.13
N CYS A 92 2.29 -1.56 7.11
CA CYS A 92 3.59 -1.90 6.54
C CYS A 92 3.45 -2.49 5.14
N THR A 93 4.47 -2.27 4.32
CA THR A 93 4.63 -2.85 2.98
C THR A 93 4.63 -4.39 2.99
N LYS A 94 5.03 -5.01 4.10
CA LYS A 94 5.05 -6.46 4.32
C LYS A 94 4.59 -6.79 5.75
N PRO A 95 4.06 -8.00 6.01
CA PRO A 95 3.74 -8.43 7.37
C PRO A 95 5.00 -8.55 8.24
N ASN A 96 4.83 -8.34 9.54
CA ASN A 96 5.83 -8.63 10.59
C ASN A 96 7.19 -7.93 10.39
N LEU A 97 7.21 -6.69 9.90
CA LEU A 97 8.46 -5.92 9.86
C LEU A 97 9.03 -5.73 11.28
N PRO A 98 10.33 -5.98 11.51
CA PRO A 98 10.96 -5.76 12.80
C PRO A 98 10.78 -4.32 13.27
N GLY A 99 10.38 -4.14 14.53
CA GLY A 99 10.16 -2.82 15.13
C GLY A 99 8.78 -2.22 14.88
N ALA A 100 7.86 -2.92 14.19
CA ALA A 100 6.48 -2.45 13.95
C ALA A 100 5.43 -3.44 14.50
N PRO A 101 5.36 -3.67 15.83
CA PRO A 101 4.40 -4.60 16.40
C PRO A 101 2.96 -4.13 16.19
N ASN A 102 2.07 -5.07 15.85
CA ASN A 102 0.64 -4.84 15.58
C ASN A 102 0.34 -3.96 14.35
N ALA A 103 1.36 -3.62 13.56
CA ALA A 103 1.15 -2.94 12.30
C ALA A 103 0.39 -3.85 11.32
N GLN A 104 -0.54 -3.26 10.60
CA GLN A 104 -1.29 -3.93 9.55
C GLN A 104 -0.44 -4.03 8.27
N VAL A 105 -0.95 -4.71 7.24
CA VAL A 105 -0.29 -4.79 5.93
C VAL A 105 -1.01 -3.90 4.94
N LEU A 106 -0.26 -3.12 4.17
CA LEU A 106 -0.80 -2.31 3.09
C LEU A 106 -1.46 -3.21 2.03
N PRO A 107 -2.60 -2.80 1.45
CA PRO A 107 -3.17 -3.50 0.32
C PRO A 107 -2.18 -3.59 -0.84
N ALA A 108 -2.18 -4.72 -1.54
CA ALA A 108 -1.33 -4.91 -2.70
C ALA A 108 -1.59 -3.82 -3.75
N GLY A 109 -0.50 -3.20 -4.23
CA GLY A 109 -0.55 -2.14 -5.22
C GLY A 109 -0.95 -0.76 -4.68
N PHE A 110 -1.15 -0.60 -3.35
CA PHE A 110 -1.39 0.71 -2.76
C PHE A 110 -0.20 1.65 -2.95
N ILE A 111 1.03 1.17 -2.76
CA ILE A 111 2.24 1.92 -3.10
C ILE A 111 2.53 1.70 -4.59
N LYS A 112 2.69 2.80 -5.33
CA LYS A 112 2.97 2.81 -6.77
C LYS A 112 4.43 3.12 -7.07
N SER A 113 5.03 4.01 -6.28
CA SER A 113 6.47 4.27 -6.28
C SER A 113 6.94 4.63 -4.87
N SER A 114 8.22 4.44 -4.61
CA SER A 114 8.85 4.73 -3.32
C SER A 114 10.32 5.05 -3.51
N HIS A 115 10.70 6.25 -3.10
CA HIS A 115 12.05 6.80 -3.24
C HIS A 115 12.63 6.99 -1.85
N TYR A 116 13.61 6.15 -1.51
CA TYR A 116 14.24 6.15 -0.19
C TYR A 116 15.48 7.04 -0.19
N LEU A 117 15.54 7.95 0.78
CA LEU A 117 16.66 8.85 0.99
C LEU A 117 17.16 8.75 2.42
N VAL A 118 18.48 8.71 2.57
CA VAL A 118 19.18 8.77 3.85
C VAL A 118 20.00 10.05 3.90
N ASN A 119 19.85 10.82 4.97
CA ASN A 119 20.70 11.97 5.26
C ASN A 119 21.46 11.71 6.56
N ASN A 120 22.71 11.24 6.44
CA ASN A 120 23.54 10.89 7.59
C ASN A 120 23.97 12.11 8.41
N GLN A 121 24.15 13.25 7.73
CA GLN A 121 24.58 14.51 8.36
C GLN A 121 23.50 15.06 9.29
N LYS A 122 22.23 14.96 8.89
CA LYS A 122 21.07 15.42 9.68
C LYS A 122 20.40 14.30 10.48
N GLY A 123 20.83 13.05 10.30
CA GLY A 123 20.27 11.90 11.01
C GLY A 123 18.79 11.69 10.71
N TYR A 124 18.39 11.68 9.43
CA TYR A 124 17.03 11.31 9.05
C TYR A 124 17.00 10.35 7.86
N VAL A 125 15.90 9.62 7.79
CA VAL A 125 15.50 8.84 6.61
C VAL A 125 14.16 9.32 6.11
N GLN A 126 13.95 9.24 4.80
CA GLN A 126 12.74 9.71 4.14
C GLN A 126 12.31 8.73 3.05
N ILE A 127 11.00 8.59 2.90
CA ILE A 127 10.37 7.97 1.74
C ILE A 127 9.40 8.98 1.14
N THR A 128 9.48 9.17 -0.16
CA THR A 128 8.50 9.91 -0.97
C THR A 128 8.01 9.02 -2.09
N GLY A 129 6.78 9.21 -2.56
CA GLY A 129 6.30 8.41 -3.68
C GLY A 129 4.82 8.56 -3.95
N ARG A 130 4.33 7.68 -4.82
CA ARG A 130 2.94 7.67 -5.29
C ARG A 130 2.13 6.56 -4.64
N ILE A 131 0.84 6.83 -4.44
CA ILE A 131 -0.15 5.84 -4.01
C ILE A 131 -1.20 5.59 -5.07
N ASP A 132 -1.90 4.46 -4.97
CA ASP A 132 -3.18 4.22 -5.61
C ASP A 132 -4.26 4.23 -4.53
N ARG A 133 -4.91 5.39 -4.39
CA ARG A 133 -5.95 5.64 -3.38
C ARG A 133 -7.08 4.61 -3.42
N SER A 134 -7.36 4.03 -4.59
CA SER A 134 -8.46 3.07 -4.76
C SER A 134 -8.23 1.78 -3.98
N LYS A 135 -6.96 1.42 -3.72
CA LYS A 135 -6.62 0.20 -2.97
C LYS A 135 -6.97 0.27 -1.49
N TYR A 136 -7.11 1.48 -0.95
CA TYR A 136 -7.55 1.72 0.43
C TYR A 136 -8.85 2.53 0.50
N GLY A 137 -9.53 2.74 -0.63
CA GLY A 137 -10.81 3.45 -0.71
C GLY A 137 -10.74 4.94 -0.36
N LEU A 138 -9.56 5.54 -0.38
CA LEU A 138 -9.40 6.96 -0.04
C LEU A 138 -10.10 7.81 -1.12
N SER A 139 -10.75 8.88 -0.67
CA SER A 139 -11.55 9.75 -1.54
C SER A 139 -10.64 10.53 -2.50
N PRO A 140 -11.03 10.72 -3.78
CA PRO A 140 -10.34 11.65 -4.68
C PRO A 140 -10.49 13.13 -4.28
N LYS A 141 -11.36 13.44 -3.31
CA LYS A 141 -11.60 14.78 -2.77
C LYS A 141 -10.93 15.01 -1.42
N ASP A 142 -10.28 13.99 -0.87
CA ASP A 142 -9.52 14.11 0.37
C ASP A 142 -8.18 14.76 0.03
N GLY A 143 -8.02 16.01 0.46
CA GLY A 143 -6.81 16.80 0.26
C GLY A 143 -5.65 16.40 1.17
N GLY A 144 -5.87 15.41 2.03
CA GLY A 144 -4.86 14.86 2.89
C GLY A 144 -4.81 15.47 4.29
N GLY A 145 -3.70 15.20 4.95
CA GLY A 145 -3.44 15.60 6.33
C GLY A 145 -2.04 15.18 6.76
N GLN A 146 -1.70 15.46 8.01
CA GLN A 146 -0.39 15.21 8.59
C GLN A 146 -0.48 14.26 9.79
N TYR A 147 0.38 13.25 9.77
CA TYR A 147 0.63 12.38 10.92
C TYR A 147 2.02 12.66 11.50
N ASP A 148 2.10 12.87 12.80
CA ASP A 148 3.34 13.11 13.53
C ASP A 148 3.25 12.61 14.99
N LEU A 149 4.22 12.98 15.83
CA LEU A 149 4.29 12.58 17.24
C LEU A 149 3.08 12.97 18.10
N ARG A 150 2.28 13.96 17.68
CA ARG A 150 1.09 14.43 18.40
C ARG A 150 -0.13 13.63 17.99
N ALA A 151 -0.31 13.44 16.70
CA ALA A 151 -1.44 12.78 16.09
C ALA A 151 -0.92 11.86 14.97
N PRO A 152 -0.99 10.53 15.11
CA PRO A 152 -1.82 9.80 16.07
C PRO A 152 -1.26 9.74 17.49
N VAL A 153 -2.15 9.72 18.47
CA VAL A 153 -1.78 9.70 19.89
C VAL A 153 -0.95 8.45 20.21
N GLY A 154 0.24 8.67 20.76
CA GLY A 154 1.17 7.62 21.17
C GLY A 154 1.92 6.93 20.03
N SER A 155 1.77 7.40 18.79
CA SER A 155 2.47 6.85 17.64
C SER A 155 3.98 7.12 17.73
N LYS A 156 4.77 6.21 17.15
CA LYS A 156 6.24 6.29 17.14
C LYS A 156 6.80 5.80 15.82
N MET A 157 8.01 6.26 15.52
CA MET A 157 8.86 5.62 14.52
C MET A 157 10.02 4.91 15.23
N ASN A 158 10.16 3.62 15.00
CA ASN A 158 11.19 2.81 15.65
C ASN A 158 12.59 3.34 15.30
N GLY A 159 13.39 3.63 16.33
CA GLY A 159 14.75 4.13 16.19
C GLY A 159 14.88 5.64 15.93
N TYR A 160 13.79 6.41 15.94
CA TYR A 160 13.82 7.87 15.70
C TYR A 160 13.05 8.63 16.79
N ASN A 161 13.44 9.89 17.02
CA ASN A 161 12.85 10.74 18.04
C ASN A 161 11.64 11.54 17.53
N ALA A 162 11.49 11.64 16.21
CA ALA A 162 10.41 12.34 15.55
C ALA A 162 10.08 11.70 14.20
N PHE A 163 8.86 11.91 13.75
CA PHE A 163 8.48 11.67 12.37
C PHE A 163 7.46 12.70 11.92
N VAL A 164 7.37 12.86 10.61
CA VAL A 164 6.27 13.55 9.94
C VAL A 164 5.90 12.75 8.71
N GLN A 165 4.61 12.55 8.50
CA GLN A 165 4.04 11.97 7.30
C GLN A 165 2.95 12.88 6.78
N LEU A 166 2.89 13.08 5.46
CA LEU A 166 1.71 13.62 4.80
C LEU A 166 1.24 12.60 3.77
N THR A 167 -0.08 12.51 3.63
CA THR A 167 -0.74 11.66 2.64
C THR A 167 -1.77 12.51 1.94
N GLU A 168 -1.68 12.64 0.61
CA GLU A 168 -2.55 13.49 -0.20
C GLU A 168 -3.27 12.61 -1.24
N PRO A 169 -4.44 12.06 -0.88
CA PRO A 169 -5.18 11.15 -1.75
C PRO A 169 -5.58 11.78 -3.08
N ASP A 170 -5.99 13.05 -3.10
CA ASP A 170 -6.36 13.79 -4.31
C ASP A 170 -5.20 13.86 -5.32
N ALA A 171 -3.98 14.14 -4.87
CA ALA A 171 -2.74 14.18 -5.65
C ALA A 171 -2.09 12.79 -5.87
N GLN A 172 -2.56 11.77 -5.15
CA GLN A 172 -2.01 10.41 -5.15
C GLN A 172 -0.53 10.34 -4.78
N ILE A 173 -0.11 11.14 -3.80
CA ILE A 173 1.25 11.15 -3.26
C ILE A 173 1.26 10.95 -1.75
N PHE A 174 2.40 10.49 -1.26
CA PHE A 174 2.69 10.43 0.17
C PHE A 174 4.17 10.70 0.40
N CYS A 175 4.47 11.12 1.62
CA CYS A 175 5.82 11.35 2.07
C CYS A 175 5.90 11.08 3.56
N ILE A 176 7.00 10.47 4.01
CA ILE A 176 7.27 10.19 5.40
C ILE A 176 8.75 10.41 5.69
N ARG A 177 9.06 11.12 6.77
CA ARG A 177 10.43 11.32 7.25
C ARG A 177 10.49 10.96 8.73
N ALA A 178 11.54 10.23 9.11
CA ALA A 178 11.87 9.92 10.49
C ALA A 178 13.21 10.57 10.86
N CYS A 179 13.24 11.29 11.97
CA CYS A 179 14.35 12.17 12.35
C CYS A 179 14.89 11.83 13.74
N MET A 180 16.21 11.83 13.87
CA MET A 180 16.88 11.81 15.18
C MET A 180 16.68 13.15 15.91
N THR A 181 16.57 14.25 15.18
CA THR A 181 16.33 15.58 15.74
C THR A 181 14.96 16.09 15.30
N LYS A 182 14.13 16.55 16.26
CA LYS A 182 12.78 17.08 15.97
C LYS A 182 12.81 18.24 14.97
N ALA A 183 13.85 19.07 14.98
CA ALA A 183 14.00 20.20 14.07
C ALA A 183 14.07 19.81 12.58
N ASP A 184 14.50 18.58 12.27
CA ASP A 184 14.58 18.07 10.89
C ASP A 184 13.26 17.49 10.38
N CYS A 185 12.26 17.38 11.27
CA CYS A 185 10.91 16.92 10.98
C CYS A 185 9.93 18.12 11.06
N PRO A 186 9.56 18.74 9.93
CA PRO A 186 8.68 19.90 9.91
C PRO A 186 7.20 19.53 10.19
N VAL A 187 6.81 19.58 11.46
CA VAL A 187 5.47 19.19 11.99
C VAL A 187 4.46 20.35 12.11
N ASN A 188 4.71 21.49 11.47
CA ASN A 188 3.86 22.69 11.58
C ASN A 188 3.38 23.22 10.22
N LYS A 189 3.29 22.33 9.23
CA LYS A 189 3.00 22.66 7.82
C LYS A 189 1.98 21.70 7.20
N SER A 190 0.96 21.30 7.95
CA SER A 190 0.02 20.23 7.58
C SER A 190 -0.75 20.48 6.29
N THR A 191 -0.97 21.74 5.90
CA THR A 191 -1.72 22.12 4.68
C THR A 191 -0.83 22.39 3.46
N TYR A 192 0.49 22.26 3.59
CA TYR A 192 1.43 22.65 2.53
C TYR A 192 1.71 21.55 1.51
N GLY A 193 1.39 20.30 1.85
CA GLY A 193 1.64 19.13 1.01
C GLY A 193 3.10 18.66 1.01
N CYS A 194 3.28 17.44 0.54
CA CYS A 194 4.50 16.66 0.58
C CYS A 194 5.66 17.32 -0.15
N GLU A 195 5.42 17.80 -1.37
CA GLU A 195 6.45 18.45 -2.20
C GLU A 195 7.04 19.68 -1.50
N LYS A 196 6.19 20.48 -0.82
CA LYS A 196 6.63 21.70 -0.13
C LYS A 196 7.23 21.42 1.24
N VAL A 197 6.74 20.40 1.95
CA VAL A 197 7.18 20.08 3.32
C VAL A 197 8.48 19.29 3.33
N LEU A 198 8.57 18.23 2.50
CA LEU A 198 9.70 17.31 2.50
C LEU A 198 10.51 17.33 1.19
N GLY A 199 9.99 17.92 0.11
CA GLY A 199 10.60 17.81 -1.22
C GLY A 199 10.72 16.35 -1.64
N GLY A 200 11.70 16.05 -2.48
CA GLY A 200 12.03 14.68 -2.90
C GLY A 200 11.44 14.30 -4.26
N ASP A 201 11.52 13.00 -4.56
CA ASP A 201 11.06 12.42 -5.82
C ASP A 201 9.68 11.78 -5.64
N TYR A 202 8.73 12.11 -6.52
CA TYR A 202 7.35 11.59 -6.55
C TYR A 202 6.98 11.01 -7.93
N SER A 203 7.99 10.72 -8.75
CA SER A 203 7.81 10.01 -10.02
C SER A 203 7.40 8.55 -9.82
#